data_AF-A0A0F9SVV2-F1
#
_entry.id   AF-A0A0F9SVV2-F1
#
_cell.length_a   1.000
_cell.length_b   1.000
_cell.length_c   1.000
_cell.angle_alpha   90.00
_cell.angle_beta   90.00
_cell.angle_gamma   90.00
#
_symmetry.space_group_name_H-M   'P 1'
#
loop_
_entity.id
_entity.type
_entity.pdbx_description
1 polymer ?
#
loop_
_entity_poly.entity_id
_entity_poly.type
_entity_poly.pdbx_seq_one_letter_code
_entity_poly.pdbx_strand_id
1 'polypeptide(L)'
;MTEEKRGRKSAAELEAVPDVSELPTPPPPPATLDDAGCERWREIVNEHGADRFRKSDLQLLEQLVRCEQSTATMDRNIELHGEIIGDGTRAARPIENPAVKVRDKLLRQTLALQVKLRLCPSTRMRADTAKLARGVKKKERPWAK
;
A
#
# COMPACT_ATOMS: atom_id res chain seq x y z
N MET A 1 9.31 59.98 -28.03
CA MET A 1 8.41 59.22 -27.13
C MET A 1 7.34 58.59 -28.01
N THR A 2 7.48 57.32 -28.34
CA THR A 2 6.52 56.57 -29.17
C THR A 2 5.94 55.47 -28.30
N GLU A 3 4.66 55.62 -27.94
CA GLU A 3 3.86 54.61 -27.24
C GLU A 3 3.59 53.43 -28.18
N GLU A 4 4.16 52.27 -27.86
CA GLU A 4 3.76 51.00 -28.47
C GLU A 4 2.39 50.55 -27.89
N LYS A 5 1.35 50.68 -28.71
CA LYS A 5 0.02 50.12 -28.42
C LYS A 5 0.10 48.59 -28.40
N ARG A 6 0.06 48.02 -27.20
CA ARG A 6 -0.07 46.59 -26.93
C ARG A 6 -1.39 46.07 -27.54
N GLY A 7 -1.30 45.35 -28.66
CA GLY A 7 -2.44 44.74 -29.35
C GLY A 7 -3.20 43.75 -28.47
N ARG A 8 -4.52 43.65 -28.69
CA ARG A 8 -5.42 42.69 -28.03
C ARG A 8 -4.99 41.26 -28.42
N LYS A 9 -4.69 40.41 -27.44
CA LYS A 9 -4.45 38.97 -27.65
C LYS A 9 -5.71 38.33 -28.26
N SER A 10 -5.57 37.72 -29.42
CA SER A 10 -6.65 37.02 -30.13
C SER A 10 -7.09 35.79 -29.34
N ALA A 11 -8.40 35.49 -29.40
CA ALA A 11 -9.08 34.41 -28.67
C ALA A 11 -8.50 32.99 -28.87
N ALA A 12 -7.61 32.80 -29.84
CA ALA A 12 -6.92 31.55 -30.10
C ALA A 12 -5.95 31.12 -28.97
N GLU A 13 -5.49 32.04 -28.11
CA GLU A 13 -4.67 31.67 -26.93
C GLU A 13 -5.50 31.07 -25.78
N LEU A 14 -6.84 31.13 -25.83
CA LEU A 14 -7.74 30.60 -24.79
C LEU A 14 -8.21 29.16 -25.05
N GLU A 15 -7.91 28.59 -26.22
CA GLU A 15 -8.37 27.26 -26.66
C GLU A 15 -7.22 26.26 -26.87
N ALA A 16 -6.00 26.62 -26.43
CA ALA A 16 -4.92 25.65 -26.32
C ALA A 16 -5.11 24.86 -25.03
N VAL A 17 -6.02 23.87 -25.05
CA VAL A 17 -6.02 22.79 -24.06
C VAL A 17 -4.65 22.12 -24.18
N PRO A 18 -3.80 22.17 -23.13
CA PRO A 18 -2.51 21.51 -23.20
C PRO A 18 -2.74 20.03 -23.48
N ASP A 19 -2.00 19.55 -24.46
CA ASP A 19 -1.93 18.16 -24.90
C ASP A 19 -1.97 17.24 -23.68
N VAL A 20 -2.91 16.29 -23.68
CA VAL A 20 -3.09 15.33 -22.60
C VAL A 20 -1.83 14.48 -22.58
N SER A 21 -0.86 14.89 -21.78
CA SER A 21 0.39 14.18 -21.56
C SER A 21 0.08 12.70 -21.38
N GLU A 22 0.60 11.86 -22.27
CA GLU A 22 0.44 10.41 -22.24
C GLU A 22 0.64 9.91 -20.80
N LEU A 23 -0.44 9.44 -20.18
CA LEU A 23 -0.37 8.93 -18.81
C LEU A 23 0.62 7.75 -18.80
N PRO A 24 1.53 7.67 -17.81
CA PRO A 24 2.48 6.58 -17.74
C PRO A 24 1.76 5.23 -17.74
N THR A 25 2.11 4.35 -18.68
CA THR A 25 1.52 3.00 -18.77
C THR A 25 1.86 2.22 -17.50
N PRO A 26 0.87 1.68 -16.77
CA PRO A 26 1.11 0.92 -15.55
C PRO A 26 1.92 -0.35 -15.85
N PRO A 27 2.86 -0.73 -14.96
CA PRO A 27 3.61 -1.97 -15.11
C PRO A 27 2.67 -3.17 -15.13
N PRO A 28 2.80 -4.09 -16.11
CA PRO A 28 1.94 -5.25 -16.21
C PRO A 28 2.19 -6.20 -15.03
N PRO A 29 1.15 -6.94 -14.58
CA PRO A 29 1.32 -7.97 -13.56
C PRO A 29 2.20 -9.11 -14.10
N PRO A 30 3.05 -9.73 -13.25
CA PRO A 30 3.83 -10.91 -13.62
C PRO A 30 2.93 -12.08 -14.05
N ALA A 31 3.32 -12.80 -15.11
CA ALA A 31 2.59 -13.97 -15.63
C ALA A 31 2.53 -15.16 -14.66
N THR A 32 3.26 -15.08 -13.56
CA THR A 32 3.37 -16.11 -12.53
C THR A 32 2.34 -15.92 -11.40
N LEU A 33 1.53 -14.86 -11.44
CA LEU A 33 0.39 -14.64 -10.55
C LEU A 33 -0.88 -15.24 -11.18
N ASP A 34 -1.79 -15.70 -10.33
CA ASP A 34 -3.15 -16.06 -10.77
C ASP A 34 -3.99 -14.79 -11.02
N ASP A 35 -5.24 -14.96 -11.47
CA ASP A 35 -6.12 -13.84 -11.82
C ASP A 35 -6.37 -12.89 -10.65
N ALA A 36 -6.61 -13.43 -9.45
CA ALA A 36 -6.81 -12.66 -8.23
C ALA A 36 -5.55 -11.86 -7.86
N GLY A 37 -4.36 -12.44 -8.05
CA GLY A 37 -3.10 -11.75 -7.83
C GLY A 37 -2.84 -10.65 -8.85
N CYS A 38 -3.20 -10.90 -10.10
CA CYS A 38 -3.12 -9.89 -11.16
C CYS A 38 -4.05 -8.71 -10.88
N GLU A 39 -5.27 -8.96 -10.39
CA GLU A 39 -6.19 -7.92 -9.94
C GLU A 39 -5.59 -7.11 -8.79
N ARG A 40 -5.14 -7.80 -7.73
CA ARG A 40 -4.52 -7.15 -6.57
C ARG A 40 -3.30 -6.31 -6.92
N TRP A 41 -2.46 -6.79 -7.83
CA TRP A 41 -1.33 -6.03 -8.36
C TRP A 41 -1.79 -4.72 -9.00
N ARG A 42 -2.80 -4.77 -9.88
CA ARG A 42 -3.31 -3.58 -10.59
C ARG A 42 -3.91 -2.58 -9.60
N GLU A 43 -4.63 -3.04 -8.59
CA GLU A 43 -5.15 -2.17 -7.53
C GLU A 43 -4.04 -1.36 -6.85
N ILE A 44 -2.98 -2.02 -6.41
CA ILE A 44 -1.85 -1.37 -5.71
C ILE A 44 -1.14 -0.37 -6.64
N VAL A 45 -0.95 -0.74 -7.90
CA VAL A 45 -0.32 0.14 -8.89
C VAL A 45 -1.20 1.37 -9.17
N ASN A 46 -2.51 1.18 -9.33
CA ASN A 46 -3.46 2.26 -9.61
C ASN A 46 -3.61 3.21 -8.42
N GLU A 47 -3.60 2.71 -7.18
CA GLU A 47 -3.71 3.54 -5.96
C GLU A 47 -2.53 4.49 -5.80
N HIS A 48 -1.34 4.12 -6.30
CA HIS A 48 -0.11 4.84 -6.02
C HIS A 48 0.55 5.51 -7.23
N GLY A 49 0.00 5.29 -8.43
CA GLY A 49 0.56 5.80 -9.69
C GLY A 49 1.58 4.85 -10.32
N ALA A 50 1.47 4.68 -11.63
CA ALA A 50 2.33 3.81 -12.44
C ALA A 50 3.81 4.21 -12.41
N ASP A 51 4.09 5.51 -12.32
CA ASP A 51 5.43 6.12 -12.36
C ASP A 51 6.24 5.89 -11.09
N ARG A 52 5.57 5.55 -9.99
CA ARG A 52 6.19 5.37 -8.68
C ARG A 52 7.10 4.16 -8.58
N PHE A 53 6.73 3.06 -9.24
CA PHE A 53 7.39 1.77 -9.05
C PHE A 53 8.62 1.64 -9.94
N ARG A 54 9.80 1.50 -9.34
CA ARG A 54 11.02 1.15 -10.08
C ARG A 54 11.05 -0.35 -10.33
N LYS A 55 11.92 -0.79 -11.26
CA LYS A 55 12.11 -2.22 -11.56
C LYS A 55 12.41 -3.07 -10.31
N SER A 56 13.17 -2.55 -9.35
CA SER A 56 13.43 -3.23 -8.07
C SER A 56 12.19 -3.38 -7.20
N ASP A 57 11.26 -2.42 -7.28
CA ASP A 57 10.03 -2.42 -6.49
C ASP A 57 9.03 -3.43 -7.04
N LEU A 58 9.04 -3.68 -8.36
CA LEU A 58 8.16 -4.67 -9.00
C LEU A 58 8.37 -6.08 -8.44
N GLN A 59 9.62 -6.47 -8.17
CA GLN A 59 9.91 -7.77 -7.56
C GLN A 59 9.38 -7.85 -6.12
N LEU A 60 9.49 -6.75 -5.37
CA LEU A 60 8.96 -6.68 -4.00
C LEU A 60 7.43 -6.67 -3.98
N LEU A 61 6.81 -6.03 -4.98
CA LEU A 61 5.36 -6.00 -5.16
C LEU A 61 4.83 -7.40 -5.49
N GLU A 62 5.52 -8.15 -6.35
CA GLU A 62 5.13 -9.53 -6.67
C GLU A 62 5.13 -10.39 -5.40
N GLN A 63 6.21 -10.29 -4.62
CA GLN A 63 6.32 -11.04 -3.37
C GLN A 63 5.26 -10.62 -2.34
N LEU A 64 4.89 -9.34 -2.32
CA LEU A 64 3.81 -8.86 -1.45
C LEU A 64 2.49 -9.54 -1.81
N VAL A 65 2.10 -9.52 -3.09
CA VAL A 65 0.85 -10.14 -3.57
C VAL A 65 0.85 -11.63 -3.27
N ARG A 66 1.96 -12.33 -3.49
CA ARG A 66 2.09 -13.76 -3.14
C ARG A 66 1.93 -14.03 -1.65
N CYS A 67 2.50 -13.18 -0.80
CA CYS A 67 2.36 -13.31 0.65
C CYS A 67 0.90 -13.10 1.07
N GLU A 68 0.19 -12.12 0.49
CA GLU A 68 -1.24 -11.88 0.74
C GLU A 68 -2.10 -13.10 0.36
N GLN A 69 -1.86 -13.71 -0.81
CA GLN A 69 -2.57 -14.92 -1.25
C GLN A 69 -2.29 -16.14 -0.38
N SER A 70 -1.03 -16.32 0.00
CA SER A 70 -0.61 -17.42 0.88
C SER A 70 -1.26 -17.25 2.25
N THR A 71 -1.34 -16.02 2.74
CA THR A 71 -2.03 -15.68 4.01
C THR A 71 -3.50 -16.05 3.93
N ALA A 72 -4.21 -15.65 2.86
CA ALA A 72 -5.62 -16.01 2.67
C ALA A 72 -5.83 -17.54 2.60
N THR A 73 -4.90 -18.29 2.02
CA THR A 73 -4.94 -19.76 2.02
C THR A 73 -4.78 -20.33 3.44
N MET A 74 -3.86 -19.77 4.24
CA MET A 74 -3.68 -20.19 5.64
C MET A 74 -4.89 -19.82 6.50
N ASP A 75 -5.49 -18.65 6.29
CA ASP A 75 -6.72 -18.24 7.00
C ASP A 75 -7.87 -19.20 6.71
N ARG A 76 -8.10 -19.57 5.44
CA ARG A 76 -9.09 -20.61 5.10
C ARG A 76 -8.80 -21.95 5.79
N ASN A 77 -7.53 -22.35 5.88
CA ASN A 77 -7.17 -23.58 6.59
C ASN A 77 -7.51 -23.51 8.08
N ILE A 78 -7.25 -22.36 8.72
CA ILE A 78 -7.57 -22.11 10.12
C ILE A 78 -9.09 -22.06 10.32
N GLU A 79 -9.84 -21.45 9.42
CA GLU A 79 -11.31 -21.43 9.45
C GLU A 79 -11.92 -22.83 9.36
N LEU A 80 -11.35 -23.69 8.49
CA LEU A 80 -11.84 -25.06 8.28
C LEU A 80 -11.49 -26.01 9.42
N HIS A 81 -10.31 -25.88 10.01
CA HIS A 81 -9.78 -26.86 10.97
C HIS A 81 -9.69 -26.34 12.41
N GLY A 82 -9.96 -25.05 12.62
CA GLY A 82 -9.75 -24.37 13.89
C GLY A 82 -8.29 -24.00 14.14
N GLU A 83 -8.09 -23.12 15.12
CA GLU A 83 -6.75 -22.69 15.58
C GLU A 83 -6.06 -23.75 16.44
N ILE A 84 -6.85 -24.60 17.11
CA ILE A 84 -6.38 -25.66 17.98
C ILE A 84 -6.92 -26.98 17.46
N ILE A 85 -6.02 -27.87 17.08
CA ILE A 85 -6.33 -29.22 16.62
C ILE A 85 -6.16 -30.15 17.83
N GLY A 86 -7.27 -30.75 18.26
CA GLY A 86 -7.24 -31.88 19.18
C GLY A 86 -6.93 -33.14 18.40
N ASP A 87 -5.82 -33.81 18.69
CA ASP A 87 -5.64 -35.19 18.27
C ASP A 87 -6.68 -36.00 19.04
N GLY A 88 -7.69 -36.58 18.38
CA GLY A 88 -9.01 -36.98 18.92
C GLY A 88 -9.06 -37.99 20.09
N THR A 89 -7.99 -38.12 20.87
CA THR A 89 -7.91 -38.83 22.14
C THR A 89 -8.17 -37.89 23.32
N ARG A 90 -8.95 -38.39 24.30
CA ARG A 90 -9.39 -37.66 25.50
C ARG A 90 -8.24 -37.17 26.41
N ALA A 91 -7.00 -37.60 26.15
CA ALA A 91 -5.79 -37.27 26.89
C ALA A 91 -4.78 -36.44 26.08
N ALA A 92 -5.04 -36.15 24.80
CA ALA A 92 -4.11 -35.38 23.99
C ALA A 92 -4.08 -33.91 24.41
N ARG A 93 -2.87 -33.39 24.59
CA ARG A 93 -2.64 -31.96 24.77
C ARG A 93 -3.11 -31.22 23.51
N PRO A 94 -3.80 -30.08 23.63
CA PRO A 94 -4.18 -29.27 22.46
C PRO A 94 -2.92 -28.89 21.67
N ILE A 95 -2.90 -29.20 20.37
CA ILE A 95 -1.82 -28.83 19.46
C ILE A 95 -2.31 -27.66 18.62
N GLU A 96 -1.50 -26.60 18.55
CA GLU A 96 -1.78 -25.45 17.69
C GLU A 96 -1.71 -25.85 16.21
N ASN A 97 -2.66 -25.38 15.42
CA ASN A 97 -2.66 -25.58 13.97
C ASN A 97 -1.38 -24.98 13.36
N PRO A 98 -0.52 -25.76 12.66
CA PRO A 98 0.69 -25.24 12.03
C PRO A 98 0.44 -24.05 11.07
N ALA A 99 -0.75 -23.96 10.48
CA ALA A 99 -1.14 -22.85 9.61
C ALA A 99 -1.08 -21.50 10.33
N VAL A 100 -1.32 -21.45 11.65
CA VAL A 100 -1.23 -20.22 12.46
C VAL A 100 0.19 -19.68 12.46
N LYS A 101 1.19 -20.54 12.67
CA LYS A 101 2.61 -20.14 12.67
C LYS A 101 3.08 -19.67 11.30
N VAL A 102 2.62 -20.33 10.23
CA VAL A 102 2.95 -19.95 8.86
C VAL A 102 2.30 -18.60 8.53
N ARG A 103 1.02 -18.41 8.87
CA ARG A 103 0.30 -17.15 8.71
C ARG A 103 1.04 -16.00 9.41
N ASP A 104 1.44 -16.17 10.66
CA ASP A 104 2.14 -15.12 11.41
C ASP A 104 3.47 -14.73 10.76
N LYS A 105 4.19 -15.70 10.19
CA LYS A 105 5.41 -15.43 9.43
C LYS A 105 5.11 -14.64 8.15
N LEU A 106 4.07 -15.03 7.41
CA LEU A 106 3.64 -14.35 6.19
C LEU A 106 3.19 -12.92 6.49
N LEU A 107 2.39 -12.70 7.55
CA LEU A 107 1.96 -11.36 7.97
C LEU A 107 3.15 -10.45 8.30
N ARG A 108 4.18 -10.96 9.01
CA ARG A 108 5.41 -10.19 9.27
C ARG A 108 6.16 -9.85 7.98
N GLN A 109 6.21 -10.77 7.02
CA GLN A 109 6.82 -10.52 5.72
C GLN A 109 6.03 -9.47 4.92
N THR A 110 4.70 -9.58 4.87
CA THR A 110 3.79 -8.61 4.25
C THR A 110 4.04 -7.21 4.81
N LEU A 111 4.06 -7.04 6.14
CA LEU A 111 4.34 -5.76 6.77
C LEU A 111 5.72 -5.21 6.39
N ALA A 112 6.76 -6.05 6.38
CA ALA A 112 8.11 -5.64 5.99
C ALA A 112 8.17 -5.20 4.52
N LEU A 113 7.47 -5.89 3.63
CA LEU A 113 7.37 -5.54 2.20
C LEU A 113 6.60 -4.23 2.01
N GLN A 114 5.47 -4.04 2.69
CA GLN A 114 4.68 -2.80 2.65
C GLN A 114 5.51 -1.59 3.11
N VAL A 115 6.35 -1.74 4.14
CA VAL A 115 7.26 -0.68 4.61
C VAL A 115 8.34 -0.39 3.56
N LYS A 116 8.99 -1.41 3.00
CA LYS A 116 10.02 -1.23 1.96
C LYS A 116 9.46 -0.56 0.72
N LEU A 117 8.27 -0.97 0.31
CA LEU A 117 7.52 -0.38 -0.79
C LEU A 117 6.87 0.96 -0.43
N ARG A 118 6.90 1.41 0.83
CA ARG A 118 6.30 2.65 1.34
C ARG A 118 4.81 2.83 1.01
N LEU A 119 4.05 1.72 1.07
CA LEU A 119 2.63 1.69 0.71
C LEU A 119 1.76 2.34 1.79
N CYS A 120 2.13 2.21 3.06
CA CYS A 120 1.37 2.81 4.16
C CYS A 120 1.64 4.33 4.27
N PRO A 121 0.61 5.18 4.47
CA PRO A 121 0.79 6.63 4.63
C PRO A 121 1.79 7.02 5.72
N SER A 122 1.79 6.29 6.84
CA SER A 122 2.72 6.49 7.96
C SER A 122 4.19 6.31 7.57
N THR A 123 4.49 5.43 6.62
CA THR A 123 5.85 5.20 6.10
C THR A 123 6.33 6.30 5.16
N ARG A 124 5.40 7.12 4.64
CA ARG A 124 5.69 8.26 3.76
C ARG A 124 5.95 9.55 4.54
N MET A 125 5.50 9.64 5.79
CA MET A 125 5.72 10.82 6.64
C MET A 125 7.20 10.92 7.04
N ARG A 126 7.82 12.08 6.80
CA ARG A 126 9.20 12.34 7.24
C ARG A 126 9.23 12.55 8.76
N ALA A 127 10.31 12.14 9.42
CA ALA A 127 10.48 12.35 10.85
C ALA A 127 10.39 13.83 11.28
N ASP A 128 10.72 14.74 10.36
CA ASP A 128 10.68 16.18 10.61
C ASP A 128 9.26 16.75 10.74
N THR A 129 8.26 16.17 10.05
CA THR A 129 6.86 16.60 10.21
C THR A 129 6.22 16.05 11.48
N ALA A 130 6.71 14.94 12.04
CA ALA A 130 6.24 14.40 13.32
C ALA A 130 6.62 15.28 14.53
N LYS A 131 7.70 16.08 14.41
CA LYS A 131 8.16 16.97 15.48
C LYS A 131 7.35 18.28 15.58
N LEU A 132 6.59 18.66 14.54
CA LEU A 132 5.75 19.88 14.60
C LEU A 132 4.57 19.78 15.58
N ALA A 133 4.14 18.57 15.97
CA ALA A 133 3.08 18.39 16.96
C ALA A 133 3.54 18.62 18.42
N ARG A 134 4.85 18.62 18.70
CA ARG A 134 5.39 18.90 20.05
C ARG A 134 5.40 20.39 20.42
N GLY A 135 5.05 21.27 19.48
CA GLY A 135 4.97 22.72 19.70
C GLY A 135 3.61 23.22 20.20
N VAL A 136 2.59 22.36 20.30
CA VAL A 136 1.29 22.75 20.84
C VAL A 136 1.43 22.86 22.36
N LYS A 137 1.61 24.09 22.85
CA LYS A 137 1.61 24.42 24.29
C LYS A 137 0.45 23.68 24.96
N LYS A 138 0.77 22.87 25.97
CA LYS A 138 -0.19 22.22 26.88
C LYS A 138 -1.13 23.31 27.40
N LYS A 139 -2.31 23.47 26.79
CA LYS A 139 -3.36 24.32 27.37
C LYS A 139 -3.71 23.65 28.71
N GLU A 140 -3.55 24.39 29.80
CA GLU A 140 -3.98 23.93 31.11
C GLU A 140 -5.43 23.47 31.03
N ARG A 141 -5.70 22.29 31.59
CA ARG A 141 -7.04 21.72 31.58
C ARG A 141 -7.97 22.65 32.37
N PRO A 142 -9.14 23.02 31.84
CA PRO A 142 -9.99 24.07 32.39
C PRO A 142 -10.63 23.74 33.75
N TRP A 143 -10.41 22.54 34.30
CA TRP A 143 -10.93 22.11 35.61
C TRP A 143 -9.86 22.03 36.70
N ALA A 144 -8.68 22.64 36.50
CA ALA A 144 -7.58 22.62 37.46
C ALA A 144 -7.60 23.80 38.46
N LYS A 145 -8.78 24.32 38.83
CA LYS A 145 -8.96 25.30 39.91
C LYS A 145 -9.93 24.80 40.94
#